data_AF-A0A7J2K974-F1
#
_entry.id   AF-A0A7J2K974-F1
#
_cell.length_a   1.000
_cell.length_b   1.000
_cell.length_c   1.000
_cell.angle_alpha   90.00
_cell.angle_beta   90.00
_cell.angle_gamma   90.00
#
_symmetry.space_group_name_H-M   'P 1'
#
loop_
_entity.id
_entity.type
_entity.pdbx_description
1 polymer ?
#
loop_
_entity_poly.entity_id
_entity_poly.type
_entity_poly.pdbx_seq_one_letter_code
_entity_poly.pdbx_strand_id
1 'polypeptide(L)' 'MRIFRDEEKLSPEYVPRALPHREEELKLLKTFFSGVVAGTSRISTRVIITGSVGTGKSALVKLFGRQAREEARRRGI' A
#
# COMPACT_ATOMS: atom_id res chain seq x y z
N MET A 1 12.49 -25.68 22.55
CA MET A 1 13.15 -24.48 22.01
C MET A 1 12.21 -23.85 20.99
N ARG A 2 11.82 -22.59 21.15
CA ARG A 2 10.88 -21.92 20.24
C ARG A 2 11.68 -21.08 19.23
N ILE A 3 11.66 -21.50 17.96
CA ILE A 3 12.44 -20.86 16.88
C ILE A 3 11.75 -19.57 16.40
N PHE A 4 10.42 -19.56 16.36
CA PHE A 4 9.65 -18.41 15.91
C PHE A 4 9.21 -17.53 17.08
N ARG A 5 9.49 -16.23 16.99
CA ARG A 5 8.96 -15.22 17.91
C ARG A 5 7.49 -14.89 17.59
N ASP A 6 7.15 -14.81 16.31
CA ASP A 6 5.82 -14.50 15.81
C ASP A 6 5.65 -15.11 14.40
N GLU A 7 4.90 -16.21 14.31
CA GLU A 7 4.65 -16.93 13.06
C GLU A 7 3.68 -16.20 12.13
N GLU A 8 2.84 -15.30 12.66
CA GLU A 8 1.87 -14.56 11.85
C GLU A 8 2.57 -13.67 10.82
N LYS A 9 3.81 -13.24 11.09
CA LYS A 9 4.65 -12.45 10.18
C LYS A 9 5.04 -13.22 8.92
N LEU A 10 4.93 -14.55 8.93
CA LEU A 10 5.19 -15.41 7.77
C LEU A 10 3.93 -15.66 6.94
N SER A 11 2.76 -15.25 7.43
CA SER A 11 1.51 -15.36 6.67
C SER A 11 1.60 -14.56 5.36
N PRO A 12 1.12 -15.11 4.23
CA PRO A 12 0.99 -14.35 2.98
C PRO A 12 0.10 -13.11 3.09
N GLU A 13 -0.77 -13.07 4.10
CA GLU A 13 -1.64 -11.92 4.37
C GLU A 13 -0.94 -10.81 5.16
N TYR A 14 0.20 -11.09 5.79
CA TYR A 14 0.94 -10.10 6.53
C TYR A 14 1.58 -9.08 5.57
N VAL A 15 1.26 -7.80 5.80
CA VAL A 15 1.86 -6.68 5.07
C VAL A 15 2.63 -5.80 6.05
N PRO A 16 3.98 -5.77 5.96
CA PRO A 16 4.81 -4.99 6.87
C PRO A 16 4.55 -3.48 6.75
N ARG A 17 5.16 -2.69 7.64
CA ARG A 17 5.05 -1.23 7.62
C ARG A 17 5.85 -0.58 6.48
N ALA A 18 6.92 -1.24 6.04
CA ALA A 18 7.76 -0.83 4.92
C ALA A 18 7.98 -2.03 3.99
N LEU A 19 8.11 -1.75 2.69
CA LEU A 19 8.44 -2.73 1.66
C LEU A 19 9.75 -2.29 1.00
N PRO A 20 10.89 -2.89 1.38
CA PRO A 20 12.18 -2.55 0.80
C PRO A 20 12.15 -2.67 -0.74
N HIS A 21 12.77 -1.71 -1.41
CA HIS A 21 12.87 -1.64 -2.88
C HIS A 21 11.53 -1.39 -3.60
N ARG A 22 10.51 -0.90 -2.89
CA ARG A 22 9.20 -0.52 -3.45
C ARG A 22 8.79 0.90 -3.07
N GLU A 23 9.73 1.70 -2.59
CA GLU A 23 9.52 3.06 -2.11
C GLU A 23 9.04 3.98 -3.24
N GLU A 24 9.64 3.87 -4.42
CA GLU A 24 9.29 4.72 -5.57
C GLU A 24 7.91 4.37 -6.15
N GLU A 25 7.55 3.09 -6.25
CA GLU A 25 6.20 2.71 -6.68
C GLU A 25 5.14 3.11 -5.66
N LEU A 26 5.44 3.02 -4.36
CA LEU A 26 4.54 3.51 -3.31
C LEU A 26 4.36 5.03 -3.41
N LYS A 27 5.43 5.76 -3.66
CA LYS A 27 5.40 7.21 -3.90
C LYS A 27 4.59 7.56 -5.15
N LEU A 28 4.75 6.80 -6.23
CA LEU A 28 3.98 7.00 -7.47
C LEU A 28 2.48 6.80 -7.23
N LEU A 29 2.07 5.76 -6.50
CA LEU A 29 0.68 5.56 -6.12
C LEU A 29 0.15 6.74 -5.27
N LYS A 30 0.93 7.24 -4.31
CA LYS A 30 0.55 8.44 -3.54
C LYS A 30 0.35 9.66 -4.44
N THR A 31 1.22 9.86 -5.42
CA THR A 31 1.10 10.96 -6.38
C THR A 31 -0.18 10.84 -7.21
N PHE A 32 -0.42 9.67 -7.81
CA PHE A 32 -1.62 9.44 -8.65
C PHE A 32 -2.94 9.62 -7.89
N PHE A 33 -2.98 9.19 -6.62
CA PHE A 33 -4.18 9.28 -5.80
C PHE A 33 -4.22 10.51 -4.88
N SER A 34 -3.26 11.43 -5.00
CA SER A 34 -3.17 12.62 -4.14
C SER A 34 -4.48 13.42 -4.10
N GLY A 35 -5.10 13.68 -5.26
CA GLY A 35 -6.40 14.36 -5.34
C GLY A 35 -7.56 13.54 -4.76
N VAL A 36 -7.51 12.21 -4.86
CA VAL A 36 -8.54 11.32 -4.29
C VAL A 36 -8.46 11.36 -2.75
N VAL A 37 -7.25 11.21 -2.22
CA VAL A 37 -6.99 11.27 -0.76
C VAL A 37 -7.25 12.67 -0.19
N ALA A 38 -7.04 13.71 -0.99
CA ALA A 38 -7.35 15.10 -0.63
C ALA A 38 -8.82 15.49 -0.86
N GLY A 39 -9.68 14.60 -1.37
CA GLY A 39 -11.11 14.89 -1.59
C GLY A 39 -11.37 15.94 -2.68
N THR A 40 -10.35 16.29 -3.46
CA THR A 40 -10.42 17.30 -4.53
C THR A 40 -10.58 16.68 -5.91
N SER A 41 -10.44 15.36 -6.04
CA SER A 41 -10.59 14.68 -7.32
C SER A 41 -12.02 14.77 -7.83
N ARG A 42 -12.18 15.30 -9.04
CA ARG A 42 -13.46 15.38 -9.76
C ARG A 42 -13.67 14.24 -10.76
N ILE A 43 -12.65 13.40 -10.93
CA ILE A 43 -12.64 12.26 -11.84
C ILE A 43 -12.19 10.99 -11.13
N SER A 44 -12.52 9.84 -11.71
CA SER A 44 -12.05 8.55 -11.21
C SER A 44 -10.60 8.31 -11.59
N THR A 45 -9.73 8.13 -10.60
CA THR A 45 -8.33 7.69 -10.82
C THR A 45 -8.28 6.16 -10.93
N ARG A 46 -7.68 5.65 -12.00
CA ARG A 46 -7.44 4.22 -12.21
C ARG A 46 -5.95 3.99 -12.50
N VAL A 47 -5.39 2.95 -11.88
CA VAL A 47 -4.02 2.49 -12.13
C VAL A 47 -4.05 0.99 -12.42
N ILE A 48 -3.17 0.53 -13.31
CA ILE A 48 -2.96 -0.89 -13.60
C ILE A 48 -1.54 -1.21 -13.15
N ILE A 49 -1.40 -2.19 -12.26
CA ILE A 49 -0.10 -2.62 -11.73
C ILE A 49 0.21 -4.00 -12.31
N THR A 50 1.27 -4.09 -13.09
CA THR A 50 1.69 -5.30 -13.80
C THR A 50 3.01 -5.84 -13.25
N GLY A 51 3.32 -7.09 -13.57
CA GLY A 51 4.56 -7.76 -13.17
C GLY A 51 4.34 -9.23 -12.78
N SER A 52 5.40 -10.03 -12.78
CA SER A 52 5.36 -11.46 -12.49
C SER A 52 4.84 -11.80 -11.10
N VAL A 53 4.46 -13.06 -10.87
CA VAL A 53 4.04 -13.57 -9.54
C VAL A 53 5.17 -13.39 -8.51
N GLY A 54 4.82 -13.17 -7.24
CA GLY A 54 5.81 -13.04 -6.16
C GLY A 54 6.55 -11.69 -6.09
N THR A 55 6.35 -10.79 -7.06
CA THR A 55 7.04 -9.49 -7.10
C THR A 55 6.54 -8.45 -6.09
N GLY A 56 5.57 -8.78 -5.23
CA GLY A 56 5.09 -7.88 -4.18
C GLY A 56 4.01 -6.87 -4.58
N LYS A 57 3.41 -7.00 -5.78
CA LYS A 57 2.31 -6.13 -6.25
C LYS A 57 1.15 -6.01 -5.24
N SER A 58 0.66 -7.14 -4.74
CA SER A 58 -0.47 -7.16 -3.80
C SER A 58 -0.10 -6.54 -2.46
N ALA A 59 1.11 -6.80 -1.94
CA ALA A 59 1.59 -6.21 -0.70
C ALA A 59 1.73 -4.68 -0.82
N LEU A 60 2.24 -4.19 -1.95
CA LEU A 60 2.35 -2.76 -2.26
C LEU A 60 0.98 -2.07 -2.25
N VAL A 61 -0.01 -2.64 -2.94
CA VAL A 61 -1.37 -2.07 -3.00
C VAL A 61 -2.02 -2.07 -1.62
N LYS A 62 -1.90 -3.16 -0.85
CA LYS A 62 -2.43 -3.24 0.51
C LYS A 62 -1.78 -2.19 1.43
N LEU A 63 -0.46 -2.01 1.34
CA LEU A 63 0.27 -1.00 2.11
C LEU A 63 -0.18 0.42 1.73
N PHE A 64 -0.24 0.73 0.43
CA PHE A 64 -0.73 2.00 -0.08
C PHE A 64 -2.15 2.28 0.40
N GLY A 65 -3.07 1.33 0.24
CA GLY A 65 -4.48 1.49 0.64
C GLY A 65 -4.64 1.76 2.14
N ARG A 66 -3.85 1.09 2.99
CA ARG A 66 -3.81 1.39 4.42
C ARG A 66 -3.35 2.82 4.69
N GLN A 67 -2.24 3.25 4.10
CA GLN A 67 -1.70 4.61 4.29
C GLN A 67 -2.64 5.70 3.74
N ALA A 68 -3.26 5.45 2.58
CA ALA A 68 -4.21 6.38 1.95
C ALA A 68 -5.46 6.58 2.82
N ARG A 69 -6.00 5.51 3.41
CA ARG A 69 -7.14 5.60 4.35
C ARG A 69 -6.78 6.34 5.62
N GLU A 70 -5.61 6.09 6.19
CA GLU A 70 -5.12 6.79 7.37
C GLU A 70 -4.93 8.30 7.09
N GLU A 71 -4.42 8.65 5.91
CA GLU A 71 -4.26 10.03 5.46
C GLU A 71 -5.60 10.73 5.25
N ALA A 72 -6.54 10.10 4.54
CA ALA A 72 -7.88 10.64 4.31
C ALA A 72 -8.62 10.89 5.64
N ARG A 73 -8.57 9.93 6.57
CA ARG A 73 -9.13 10.08 7.92
C ARG A 73 -8.51 11.26 8.67
N ARG A 74 -7.18 11.45 8.58
CA ARG A 74 -6.50 12.61 9.18
C ARG A 74 -6.93 13.95 8.59
N ARG A 75 -7.42 13.96 7.35
CA ARG A 75 -7.95 15.15 6.66
C ARG A 75 -9.45 15.36 6.86
N GLY A 76 -10.14 14.44 7.51
CA GLY A 76 -11.59 14.50 7.70
C GLY A 76 -12.40 14.19 6.44
N ILE A 77 -11.82 13.42 5.51
CA ILE A 77 -12.46 12.93 4.28
C ILE A 77 -12.90 11.48 4.48
#